data_AF-A0A1V8ULT8-F1
#
_entry.id   AF-A0A1V8ULT8-F1
#
_cell.length_a   1.000
_cell.length_b   1.000
_cell.length_c   1.000
_cell.angle_alpha   90.00
_cell.angle_beta   90.00
_cell.angle_gamma   90.00
#
_symmetry.space_group_name_H-M   'P 1'
#
loop_
_entity.id
_entity.type
_entity.pdbx_description
1 polymer ?
#
loop_
_entity_poly.entity_id
_entity_poly.type
_entity_poly.pdbx_seq_one_letter_code
_entity_poly.pdbx_strand_id
1 'polypeptide(L)'
;MEKLVEAFTRVQRGISIQQDIVRAIADLDAGSLAPSDVSSELQVGILDLPDAAVLEENLQAKTLLSRTGLVARAVDFSSDLTVGEIALLNKRYWIDQTDPEAARQSSALSGLLAVSQDHWRDVTEQLKRVRGLVCEGREEDAIFEAAMEEWRRSMSDLKSGQNAEVEKQLERAQPWVKRMWEEDKGEKRWGFMMFVHPEVEEDGWREHMDGLLFHAQDAVGCGGAAIGGQWKLQQLQWPADDGQEVPSEELGSHTTAPVQPVERETEAEDDDDHQTDDGESQMVSIAEDLLPAPEALFARLRQQFRSLNRRPAKRRKMEDSDENAIPSDEILSNVFLVVSDQSMESQFNESAHPDDAWLWAVDPDYEDKPSVDTPVDSDASDEYRGYLRVRVQQLVNNFYDLRRFHEHEYSLKQLWQAAQRSGHKAFVSLKEDEQRMYRSEPGGVGSALRKAGTKRIVYSIDDL
;
A
#
# COMPACT_ATOMS: atom_id res chain seq x y z
N MET A 1 -11.13 1.09 -33.76
CA MET A 1 -10.61 0.21 -34.83
C MET A 1 -9.38 0.79 -35.53
N GLU A 2 -9.41 2.01 -36.07
CA GLU A 2 -8.29 2.60 -36.84
C GLU A 2 -6.93 2.56 -36.14
N LYS A 3 -6.84 3.05 -34.89
CA LYS A 3 -5.60 3.01 -34.10
C LYS A 3 -5.06 1.61 -33.85
N LEU A 4 -5.96 0.62 -33.76
CA LEU A 4 -5.58 -0.78 -33.56
C LEU A 4 -4.97 -1.37 -34.85
N VAL A 5 -5.58 -1.07 -36.00
CA VAL A 5 -5.06 -1.48 -37.32
C VAL A 5 -3.76 -0.75 -37.68
N GLU A 6 -3.61 0.51 -37.28
CA GLU A 6 -2.35 1.26 -37.42
C GLU A 6 -1.17 0.52 -36.78
N ALA A 7 -1.44 -0.18 -35.68
CA ALA A 7 -0.45 -0.94 -34.95
C ALA A 7 -0.23 -2.37 -35.49
N PHE A 8 -0.91 -2.80 -36.55
CA PHE A 8 -0.61 -4.09 -37.19
C PHE A 8 0.81 -4.07 -37.75
N THR A 9 1.58 -5.14 -37.53
CA THR A 9 2.97 -5.23 -37.98
C THR A 9 3.07 -5.01 -39.50
N ARG A 10 2.13 -5.54 -40.28
CA ARG A 10 2.08 -5.29 -41.74
C ARG A 10 1.91 -3.82 -42.09
N VAL A 11 1.07 -3.09 -41.35
CA VAL A 11 0.83 -1.66 -41.56
C VAL A 11 2.04 -0.85 -41.15
N GLN A 12 2.63 -1.16 -39.99
CA GLN A 12 3.83 -0.52 -39.50
C GLN A 12 5.03 -0.69 -40.44
N ARG A 13 5.12 -1.83 -41.14
CA ARG A 13 6.16 -2.14 -42.15
C ARG A 13 5.81 -1.63 -43.56
N GLY A 14 4.65 -1.00 -43.76
CA GLY A 14 4.21 -0.50 -45.06
C GLY A 14 3.87 -1.60 -46.08
N ILE A 15 3.63 -2.82 -45.62
CA ILE A 15 3.26 -3.97 -46.47
C ILE A 15 1.76 -3.93 -46.79
N SER A 16 0.94 -3.41 -45.89
CA SER A 16 -0.51 -3.28 -46.09
C SER A 16 -1.01 -1.87 -45.79
N ILE A 17 -2.06 -1.47 -46.50
CA ILE A 17 -2.67 -0.15 -46.36
C ILE A 17 -3.71 -0.19 -45.25
N GLN A 18 -3.52 0.62 -44.21
CA GLN A 18 -4.41 0.69 -43.04
C GLN A 18 -5.88 0.90 -43.42
N GLN A 19 -6.15 1.83 -44.34
CA GLN A 19 -7.51 2.20 -44.75
C GLN A 19 -8.25 1.03 -45.42
N ASP A 20 -7.54 0.22 -46.20
CA ASP A 20 -8.14 -0.92 -46.88
C ASP A 20 -8.52 -2.01 -45.86
N ILE A 21 -7.67 -2.26 -44.87
CA ILE A 21 -7.96 -3.20 -43.78
C ILE A 21 -9.14 -2.70 -42.92
N VAL A 22 -9.15 -1.42 -42.52
CA VAL A 22 -10.24 -0.84 -41.72
C VAL A 22 -11.57 -0.93 -42.48
N ARG A 23 -11.58 -0.60 -43.77
CA ARG A 23 -12.77 -0.71 -44.62
C ARG A 23 -13.26 -2.16 -44.69
N ALA A 24 -12.36 -3.10 -44.96
CA ALA A 24 -12.70 -4.51 -45.06
C ALA A 24 -13.27 -5.08 -43.75
N ILE A 25 -12.71 -4.69 -42.61
CA ILE A 25 -13.22 -5.07 -41.28
C ILE A 25 -14.65 -4.56 -41.09
N ALA A 26 -14.90 -3.30 -41.42
CA ALA A 26 -16.24 -2.71 -41.32
C ALA A 26 -17.22 -3.40 -42.27
N ASP A 27 -16.82 -3.69 -43.50
CA ASP A 27 -17.67 -4.30 -44.52
C ASP A 27 -18.01 -5.76 -44.16
N LEU A 28 -17.06 -6.52 -43.59
CA LEU A 28 -17.26 -7.88 -43.09
C LEU A 28 -18.19 -7.91 -41.87
N ASP A 29 -17.98 -7.02 -40.90
CA ASP A 29 -18.83 -6.95 -39.69
C ASP A 29 -20.27 -6.51 -40.02
N ALA A 30 -20.43 -5.65 -41.03
CA ALA A 30 -21.75 -5.27 -41.56
C ALA A 30 -22.39 -6.33 -42.48
N GLY A 31 -21.67 -7.39 -42.84
CA GLY A 31 -22.14 -8.43 -43.78
C GLY A 31 -22.25 -7.96 -45.23
N SER A 32 -21.64 -6.83 -45.58
CA SER A 32 -21.63 -6.27 -46.93
C SER A 32 -20.52 -6.85 -47.82
N LEU A 33 -19.49 -7.46 -47.21
CA LEU A 33 -18.45 -8.24 -47.87
C LEU A 33 -18.54 -9.69 -47.39
N ALA A 34 -18.69 -10.66 -48.31
CA ALA A 34 -18.66 -12.06 -47.94
C ALA A 34 -17.20 -12.51 -47.68
N PRO A 35 -16.94 -13.40 -46.71
CA PRO A 35 -15.58 -13.86 -46.43
C PRO A 35 -14.87 -14.49 -47.63
N SER A 36 -15.62 -15.14 -48.54
CA SER A 36 -15.09 -15.73 -49.78
C SER A 36 -14.61 -14.70 -50.80
N ASP A 37 -15.05 -13.45 -50.68
CA ASP A 37 -14.77 -12.38 -51.63
C ASP A 37 -13.58 -11.51 -51.19
N VAL A 38 -13.05 -11.77 -49.98
CA VAL A 38 -11.84 -11.11 -49.45
C VAL A 38 -10.63 -11.63 -50.23
N SER A 39 -9.85 -10.72 -50.82
CA SER A 39 -8.61 -11.11 -51.50
C SER A 39 -7.60 -11.71 -50.52
N SER A 40 -6.73 -12.59 -50.99
CA SER A 40 -5.69 -13.21 -50.13
C SER A 40 -4.78 -12.17 -49.47
N GLU A 41 -4.44 -11.10 -50.17
CA GLU A 41 -3.64 -9.99 -49.63
C GLU A 41 -4.35 -9.27 -48.49
N LEU A 42 -5.64 -8.99 -48.66
CA LEU A 42 -6.46 -8.32 -47.66
C LEU A 42 -6.74 -9.23 -46.46
N GLN A 43 -6.94 -10.53 -46.70
CA GLN A 43 -7.08 -11.55 -45.66
C GLN A 43 -5.84 -11.60 -44.76
N VAL A 44 -4.64 -11.69 -45.33
CA VAL A 44 -3.36 -11.63 -44.59
C VAL A 44 -3.21 -10.28 -43.87
N GLY A 45 -3.69 -9.19 -44.47
CA GLY A 45 -3.80 -7.86 -43.85
C GLY A 45 -4.65 -7.82 -42.59
N ILE A 46 -5.88 -8.34 -42.65
CA ILE A 46 -6.83 -8.40 -41.52
C ILE A 46 -6.29 -9.27 -40.38
N LEU A 47 -5.68 -10.40 -40.74
CA LEU A 47 -5.10 -11.34 -39.78
C LEU A 47 -3.75 -10.86 -39.22
N ASP A 48 -3.15 -9.81 -39.78
CA ASP A 48 -1.80 -9.32 -39.48
C ASP A 48 -0.72 -10.42 -39.54
N LEU A 49 -0.78 -11.26 -40.58
CA LEU A 49 0.14 -12.38 -40.77
C LEU A 49 1.32 -11.99 -41.69
N PRO A 50 2.50 -12.60 -41.55
CA PRO A 50 3.55 -12.49 -42.56
C PRO A 50 3.12 -13.08 -43.90
N ASP A 51 3.82 -12.71 -44.98
CA ASP A 51 3.62 -13.34 -46.29
C ASP A 51 3.98 -14.84 -46.21
N ALA A 52 3.35 -15.66 -47.06
CA ALA A 52 3.42 -17.12 -46.95
C ALA A 52 4.84 -17.70 -46.86
N ALA A 53 5.80 -17.13 -47.60
CA ALA A 53 7.20 -17.57 -47.55
C ALA A 53 7.85 -17.28 -46.18
N VAL A 54 7.63 -16.08 -45.64
CA VAL A 54 8.15 -15.65 -44.34
C VAL A 54 7.44 -16.41 -43.21
N LEU A 55 6.13 -16.66 -43.34
CA LEU A 55 5.37 -17.47 -42.38
C LEU A 55 5.96 -18.87 -42.27
N GLU A 56 6.19 -19.55 -43.39
CA GLU A 56 6.73 -20.91 -43.40
C GLU A 56 8.17 -20.97 -42.86
N GLU A 57 9.02 -20.00 -43.23
CA GLU A 57 10.37 -19.87 -42.68
C GLU A 57 10.32 -19.70 -41.15
N ASN A 58 9.47 -18.79 -40.65
CA ASN A 58 9.32 -18.53 -39.23
C ASN A 58 8.80 -19.76 -38.48
N LEU A 59 7.84 -20.46 -39.07
CA LEU A 59 7.28 -21.68 -38.52
C LEU A 59 8.35 -22.77 -38.37
N GLN A 60 9.13 -23.03 -39.42
CA GLN A 60 10.25 -23.99 -39.39
C GLN A 60 11.36 -23.59 -38.41
N ALA A 61 11.56 -22.30 -38.17
CA ALA A 61 12.55 -21.81 -37.22
C ALA A 61 12.17 -22.06 -35.75
N LYS A 62 10.87 -22.22 -35.43
CA LYS A 62 10.37 -22.33 -34.04
C LYS A 62 9.71 -23.66 -33.71
N THR A 63 9.20 -24.38 -34.71
CA THR A 63 8.54 -25.67 -34.51
C THR A 63 8.80 -26.63 -35.67
N LEU A 64 8.68 -27.93 -35.39
CA LEU A 64 8.68 -29.00 -36.40
C LEU A 64 7.27 -29.34 -36.89
N LEU A 65 6.24 -28.73 -36.31
CA LEU A 65 4.85 -28.91 -36.73
C LEU A 65 4.55 -28.10 -37.99
N SER A 66 3.59 -28.56 -38.79
CA SER A 66 2.92 -27.68 -39.76
C SER A 66 2.06 -26.63 -39.06
N ARG A 67 1.66 -25.56 -39.77
CA ARG A 67 0.69 -24.55 -39.27
C ARG A 67 -0.57 -25.19 -38.70
N THR A 68 -1.17 -26.12 -39.45
CA THR A 68 -2.37 -26.86 -39.01
C THR A 68 -2.12 -27.72 -37.78
N GLY A 69 -0.94 -28.36 -37.69
CA GLY A 69 -0.55 -29.15 -36.52
C GLY A 69 -0.34 -28.28 -35.28
N LEU A 70 0.28 -27.10 -35.45
CA LEU A 70 0.48 -26.13 -34.37
C LEU A 70 -0.85 -25.58 -33.86
N VAL A 71 -1.75 -25.19 -34.76
CA VAL A 71 -3.11 -24.74 -34.42
C VAL A 71 -3.88 -25.83 -33.68
N ALA A 72 -3.85 -27.07 -34.16
CA ALA A 72 -4.50 -28.19 -33.48
C ALA A 72 -3.92 -28.43 -32.08
N ARG A 73 -2.59 -28.46 -31.93
CA ARG A 73 -1.94 -28.60 -30.61
C ARG A 73 -2.33 -27.47 -29.68
N ALA A 74 -2.31 -26.22 -30.14
CA ALA A 74 -2.63 -25.07 -29.31
C ALA A 74 -4.06 -25.14 -28.77
N VAL A 75 -5.02 -25.58 -29.59
CA VAL A 75 -6.43 -25.67 -29.15
C VAL A 75 -6.69 -26.90 -28.29
N ASP A 76 -6.16 -28.07 -28.68
CA ASP A 76 -6.52 -29.33 -28.02
C ASP A 76 -5.61 -29.66 -26.82
N PHE A 77 -4.37 -29.16 -26.82
CA PHE A 77 -3.32 -29.46 -25.83
C PHE A 77 -2.42 -28.24 -25.56
N SER A 78 -3.01 -27.10 -25.15
CA SER A 78 -2.26 -25.85 -24.93
C SER A 78 -1.11 -25.98 -23.92
N SER A 79 -1.22 -26.85 -22.92
CA SER A 79 -0.15 -27.16 -21.96
C SER A 79 1.12 -27.72 -22.60
N ASP A 80 0.99 -28.35 -23.77
CA ASP A 80 2.09 -29.02 -24.47
C ASP A 80 2.84 -28.08 -25.43
N LEU A 81 2.39 -26.82 -25.55
CA LEU A 81 3.08 -25.82 -26.36
C LEU A 81 4.44 -25.46 -25.75
N THR A 82 5.47 -25.40 -26.57
CA THR A 82 6.78 -24.87 -26.16
C THR A 82 6.75 -23.34 -26.01
N VAL A 83 7.71 -22.76 -25.29
CA VAL A 83 7.83 -21.28 -25.17
C VAL A 83 7.98 -20.62 -26.54
N GLY A 84 8.70 -21.26 -27.47
CA GLY A 84 8.87 -20.76 -28.85
C GLY A 84 7.57 -20.79 -29.65
N GLU A 85 6.75 -21.83 -29.49
CA GLU A 85 5.44 -21.95 -30.14
C GLU A 85 4.43 -20.94 -29.59
N ILE A 86 4.40 -20.73 -28.27
CA ILE A 86 3.57 -19.69 -27.64
C ILE A 86 3.95 -18.31 -28.17
N ALA A 87 5.24 -17.97 -28.16
CA ALA A 87 5.71 -16.68 -28.67
C ALA A 87 5.39 -16.49 -30.16
N LEU A 88 5.49 -17.56 -30.96
CA LEU A 88 5.14 -17.53 -32.38
C LEU A 88 3.64 -17.23 -32.58
N LEU A 89 2.75 -17.92 -31.86
CA LEU A 89 1.30 -17.70 -31.96
C LEU A 89 0.89 -16.32 -31.45
N ASN A 90 1.40 -15.88 -30.30
CA ASN A 90 1.06 -14.58 -29.71
C ASN A 90 1.51 -13.41 -30.60
N LYS A 91 2.63 -13.58 -31.32
CA LYS A 91 3.12 -12.61 -32.31
C LYS A 91 2.57 -12.86 -33.71
N ARG A 92 1.54 -13.69 -33.89
CA ARG A 92 0.94 -13.99 -35.20
C ARG A 92 1.97 -14.36 -36.26
N TYR A 93 2.91 -15.22 -35.88
CA TYR A 93 4.00 -15.76 -36.68
C TYR A 93 5.12 -14.77 -37.05
N TRP A 94 5.14 -13.55 -36.48
CA TRP A 94 6.28 -12.64 -36.59
C TRP A 94 7.38 -13.01 -35.59
N ILE A 95 8.59 -13.31 -36.06
CA ILE A 95 9.75 -13.60 -35.19
C ILE A 95 10.63 -12.37 -34.96
N ASP A 96 10.70 -11.48 -35.94
CA ASP A 96 11.61 -10.34 -36.02
C ASP A 96 10.93 -9.02 -35.63
N GLN A 97 9.85 -9.07 -34.83
CA GLN A 97 9.17 -7.87 -34.39
C GLN A 97 10.10 -7.05 -33.49
N THR A 98 10.31 -5.79 -33.87
CA THR A 98 11.18 -4.85 -33.16
C THR A 98 10.50 -4.27 -31.92
N ASP A 99 11.26 -3.84 -30.92
CA ASP A 99 10.69 -3.21 -29.71
C ASP A 99 9.80 -2.00 -30.03
N PRO A 100 10.12 -1.11 -31.00
CA PRO A 100 9.20 -0.03 -31.41
C PRO A 100 7.90 -0.52 -32.05
N GLU A 101 7.90 -1.68 -32.71
CA GLU A 101 6.68 -2.26 -33.28
C GLU A 101 5.77 -2.83 -32.18
N ALA A 102 6.36 -3.56 -31.23
CA ALA A 102 5.66 -4.07 -30.05
C ALA A 102 5.13 -2.93 -29.16
N ALA A 103 5.92 -1.86 -28.97
CA ALA A 103 5.53 -0.68 -28.21
C ALA A 103 4.32 0.04 -28.83
N ARG A 104 4.27 0.16 -30.17
CA ARG A 104 3.12 0.73 -30.87
C ARG A 104 1.85 -0.11 -30.70
N GLN A 105 1.97 -1.44 -30.73
CA GLN A 105 0.85 -2.35 -30.41
C GLN A 105 0.34 -2.18 -28.99
N SER A 106 1.26 -2.16 -28.02
CA SER A 106 0.90 -1.91 -26.63
C SER A 106 0.22 -0.55 -26.46
N SER A 107 0.78 0.50 -27.07
CA SER A 107 0.22 1.86 -27.00
C SER A 107 -1.18 1.96 -27.61
N ALA A 108 -1.46 1.24 -28.71
CA ALA A 108 -2.78 1.22 -29.32
C ALA A 108 -3.82 0.56 -28.40
N LEU A 109 -3.47 -0.56 -27.77
CA LEU A 109 -4.33 -1.25 -26.80
C LEU A 109 -4.57 -0.41 -25.55
N SER A 110 -3.52 0.21 -24.99
CA SER A 110 -3.63 1.14 -23.86
C SER A 110 -4.49 2.35 -24.21
N GLY A 111 -4.36 2.88 -25.44
CA GLY A 111 -5.17 4.00 -25.92
C GLY A 111 -6.66 3.67 -26.04
N LEU A 112 -7.02 2.42 -26.34
CA LEU A 112 -8.41 1.95 -26.31
C LEU A 112 -8.92 1.83 -24.87
N LEU A 113 -8.12 1.26 -23.97
CA LEU A 113 -8.47 1.10 -22.56
C LEU A 113 -8.65 2.46 -21.85
N ALA A 114 -7.87 3.47 -22.25
CA ALA A 114 -7.97 4.84 -21.74
C ALA A 114 -9.29 5.55 -22.14
N VAL A 115 -9.97 5.11 -23.21
CA VAL A 115 -11.31 5.60 -23.55
C VAL A 115 -12.34 5.01 -22.59
N SER A 116 -12.45 3.68 -22.56
CA SER A 116 -13.20 2.92 -21.56
C SER A 116 -12.90 1.43 -21.68
N GLN A 117 -13.14 0.68 -20.61
CA GLN A 117 -13.02 -0.78 -20.62
C GLN A 117 -14.01 -1.45 -21.59
N ASP A 118 -15.23 -0.92 -21.70
CA ASP A 118 -16.24 -1.44 -22.63
C ASP A 118 -15.85 -1.17 -24.08
N HIS A 119 -15.32 0.03 -24.39
CA HIS A 119 -14.85 0.34 -25.74
C HIS A 119 -13.68 -0.55 -26.16
N TRP A 120 -12.72 -0.79 -25.26
CA TRP A 120 -11.64 -1.74 -25.50
C TRP A 120 -12.19 -3.13 -25.81
N ARG A 121 -13.10 -3.64 -24.98
CA ARG A 121 -13.72 -4.96 -25.14
C ARG A 121 -14.44 -5.08 -26.48
N ASP A 122 -15.32 -4.14 -26.78
CA ASP A 122 -16.13 -4.13 -28.00
C ASP A 122 -15.27 -4.13 -29.27
N VAL A 123 -14.23 -3.30 -29.31
CA VAL A 123 -13.32 -3.22 -30.47
C VAL A 123 -12.50 -4.51 -30.63
N THR A 124 -12.00 -5.10 -29.53
CA THR A 124 -11.25 -6.36 -29.60
C THR A 124 -12.14 -7.55 -29.98
N GLU A 125 -13.37 -7.61 -29.47
CA GLU A 125 -14.34 -8.63 -29.83
C GLU A 125 -14.81 -8.48 -31.28
N GLN A 126 -15.00 -7.25 -31.77
CA GLN A 126 -15.29 -6.99 -33.18
C GLN A 126 -14.16 -7.54 -34.07
N LEU A 127 -12.90 -7.21 -33.76
CA LEU A 127 -11.76 -7.71 -34.52
C LEU A 127 -11.66 -9.24 -34.46
N LYS A 128 -11.87 -9.85 -33.29
CA LYS A 128 -11.87 -11.30 -33.11
C LYS A 128 -12.94 -11.97 -33.97
N ARG A 129 -14.18 -11.45 -33.97
CA ARG A 129 -15.28 -11.96 -34.81
C ARG A 129 -14.93 -11.89 -36.29
N VAL A 130 -14.47 -10.73 -36.76
CA VAL A 130 -14.11 -10.54 -38.17
C VAL A 130 -12.95 -11.46 -38.58
N ARG A 131 -11.92 -11.58 -37.74
CA ARG A 131 -10.81 -12.53 -37.97
C ARG A 131 -11.34 -13.95 -38.07
N GLY A 132 -12.23 -14.38 -37.17
CA GLY A 132 -12.85 -15.70 -37.21
C GLY A 132 -13.60 -16.02 -38.51
N LEU A 133 -14.11 -15.01 -39.23
CA LEU A 133 -14.76 -15.20 -40.54
C LEU A 133 -13.77 -15.53 -41.66
N VAL A 134 -12.55 -14.99 -41.58
CA VAL A 134 -11.54 -15.08 -42.65
C VAL A 134 -10.37 -15.99 -42.29
N CYS A 135 -10.28 -16.45 -41.03
CA CYS A 135 -9.21 -17.31 -40.57
C CYS A 135 -9.40 -18.76 -41.06
N GLU A 136 -8.30 -19.44 -41.40
CA GLU A 136 -8.36 -20.85 -41.77
C GLU A 136 -8.40 -21.72 -40.51
N GLY A 137 -9.50 -22.45 -40.32
CA GLY A 137 -9.65 -23.39 -39.19
C GLY A 137 -9.85 -22.69 -37.84
N ARG A 138 -9.20 -23.19 -36.79
CA ARG A 138 -9.31 -22.68 -35.40
C ARG A 138 -8.10 -21.81 -34.99
N GLU A 139 -7.49 -21.09 -35.94
CA GLU A 139 -6.23 -20.38 -35.67
C GLU A 139 -6.40 -19.18 -34.72
N GLU A 140 -7.51 -18.44 -34.77
CA GLU A 140 -7.75 -17.37 -33.79
C GLU A 140 -7.95 -17.93 -32.38
N ASP A 141 -8.60 -19.10 -32.26
CA ASP A 141 -8.71 -19.82 -30.98
C ASP A 141 -7.33 -20.32 -30.50
N ALA A 142 -6.49 -20.82 -31.40
CA ALA A 142 -5.12 -21.23 -31.08
C ALA A 142 -4.27 -20.07 -30.52
N ILE A 143 -4.37 -18.88 -31.12
CA ILE A 143 -3.68 -17.68 -30.64
C ILE A 143 -4.20 -17.30 -29.24
N PHE A 144 -5.51 -17.35 -29.03
CA PHE A 144 -6.09 -17.08 -27.72
C PHE A 144 -5.64 -18.09 -26.65
N GLU A 145 -5.65 -19.39 -26.96
CA GLU A 145 -5.20 -20.45 -26.05
C GLU A 145 -3.70 -20.35 -25.73
N ALA A 146 -2.87 -19.96 -26.71
CA ALA A 146 -1.45 -19.69 -26.48
C ALA A 146 -1.23 -18.50 -25.54
N ALA A 147 -1.99 -17.41 -25.69
CA ALA A 147 -1.93 -16.26 -24.78
C ALA A 147 -2.39 -16.64 -23.36
N MET A 148 -3.45 -17.45 -23.24
CA MET A 148 -3.92 -17.95 -21.96
C MET A 148 -2.91 -18.88 -21.28
N GLU A 149 -2.21 -19.73 -22.04
CA GLU A 149 -1.12 -20.57 -21.50
C GLU A 149 0.10 -19.74 -21.08
N GLU A 150 0.50 -18.71 -21.85
CA GLU A 150 1.57 -17.79 -21.43
C GLU A 150 1.23 -17.12 -20.11
N TRP A 151 0.01 -16.62 -19.97
CA TRP A 151 -0.48 -16.02 -18.73
C TRP A 151 -0.48 -17.03 -17.58
N ARG A 152 -0.96 -18.26 -17.81
CA ARG A 152 -0.97 -19.33 -16.80
C ARG A 152 0.45 -19.66 -16.30
N ARG A 153 1.42 -19.78 -17.20
CA ARG A 153 2.83 -19.99 -16.85
C ARG A 153 3.39 -18.82 -16.06
N SER A 154 3.17 -17.59 -16.54
CA SER A 154 3.62 -16.38 -15.86
C SER A 154 3.04 -16.25 -14.45
N MET A 155 1.76 -16.57 -14.27
CA MET A 155 1.11 -16.59 -12.95
C MET A 155 1.66 -17.70 -12.05
N SER A 156 1.94 -18.88 -12.60
CA SER A 156 2.59 -19.97 -11.87
C SER A 156 3.99 -19.59 -11.42
N ASP A 157 4.78 -18.99 -12.30
CA ASP A 157 6.14 -18.54 -12.00
C ASP A 157 6.13 -17.42 -10.95
N LEU A 158 5.22 -16.45 -11.08
CA LEU A 158 5.01 -15.40 -10.09
C LEU A 158 4.64 -16.00 -8.73
N LYS A 159 3.70 -16.94 -8.69
CA LYS A 159 3.29 -17.62 -7.45
C LYS A 159 4.43 -18.43 -6.84
N SER A 160 5.21 -19.14 -7.65
CA SER A 160 6.39 -19.88 -7.18
C SER A 160 7.45 -18.93 -6.63
N GLY A 161 7.68 -17.79 -7.29
CA GLY A 161 8.60 -16.75 -6.82
C GLY A 161 8.14 -16.13 -5.50
N GLN A 162 6.83 -15.84 -5.37
CA GLN A 162 6.24 -15.40 -4.11
C GLN A 162 6.41 -16.44 -3.00
N ASN A 163 6.15 -17.71 -3.27
CA ASN A 163 6.33 -18.78 -2.28
C ASN A 163 7.79 -18.92 -1.83
N ALA A 164 8.75 -18.88 -2.76
CA ALA A 164 10.17 -18.94 -2.45
C ALA A 164 10.63 -17.72 -1.63
N GLU A 165 10.11 -16.53 -1.96
CA GLU A 165 10.37 -15.32 -1.17
C GLU A 165 9.78 -15.42 0.24
N VAL A 166 8.55 -15.91 0.39
CA VAL A 166 7.93 -16.19 1.70
C VAL A 166 8.80 -17.14 2.51
N GLU A 167 9.24 -18.25 1.94
CA GLU A 167 10.08 -19.24 2.64
C GLU A 167 11.36 -18.59 3.18
N LYS A 168 12.07 -17.84 2.32
CA LYS A 168 13.27 -17.08 2.68
C LYS A 168 13.01 -16.02 3.75
N GLN A 169 11.87 -15.32 3.69
CA GLN A 169 11.49 -14.33 4.69
C GLN A 169 11.20 -14.99 6.04
N LEU A 170 10.44 -16.09 6.03
CA LEU A 170 10.11 -16.84 7.22
C LEU A 170 11.36 -17.39 7.91
N GLU A 171 12.40 -17.82 7.19
CA GLU A 171 13.66 -18.25 7.81
C GLU A 171 14.22 -17.21 8.80
N ARG A 172 14.18 -15.92 8.43
CA ARG A 172 14.66 -14.80 9.24
C ARG A 172 13.60 -14.12 10.11
N ALA A 173 12.33 -14.50 9.99
CA ALA A 173 11.22 -13.81 10.63
C ALA A 173 11.16 -14.06 12.14
N GLN A 174 10.61 -13.08 12.87
CA GLN A 174 10.34 -13.20 14.30
C GLN A 174 9.36 -14.35 14.57
N PRO A 175 9.42 -15.00 15.75
CA PRO A 175 8.57 -16.15 16.07
C PRO A 175 7.07 -15.91 15.88
N TRP A 176 6.58 -14.72 16.25
CA TRP A 176 5.17 -14.37 16.10
C TRP A 176 4.74 -14.23 14.62
N VAL A 177 5.64 -13.81 13.72
CA VAL A 177 5.38 -13.73 12.27
C VAL A 177 5.19 -15.12 11.69
N LYS A 178 6.04 -16.08 12.08
CA LYS A 178 5.92 -17.49 11.68
C LYS A 178 4.58 -18.05 12.13
N ARG A 179 4.23 -17.83 13.40
CA ARG A 179 2.95 -18.24 13.97
C ARG A 179 1.76 -17.62 13.24
N MET A 180 1.80 -16.31 12.98
CA MET A 180 0.76 -15.60 12.21
C MET A 180 0.60 -16.22 10.82
N TRP A 181 1.71 -16.46 10.12
CA TRP A 181 1.68 -17.07 8.79
C TRP A 181 1.12 -18.50 8.80
N GLU A 182 1.45 -19.30 9.82
CA GLU A 182 0.92 -20.66 9.99
C GLU A 182 -0.59 -20.68 10.31
N GLU A 183 -1.06 -19.76 11.17
CA GLU A 183 -2.47 -19.64 11.56
C GLU A 183 -3.34 -19.16 10.38
N ASP A 184 -2.86 -18.16 9.63
CA ASP A 184 -3.67 -17.46 8.62
C ASP A 184 -3.33 -17.84 7.18
N LYS A 185 -2.28 -18.66 6.96
CA LYS A 185 -1.78 -19.09 5.64
C LYS A 185 -1.48 -17.94 4.67
N GLY A 186 -1.20 -16.75 5.21
CA GLY A 186 -0.99 -15.54 4.42
C GLY A 186 -2.25 -14.98 3.74
N GLU A 187 -3.44 -15.46 4.11
CA GLU A 187 -4.70 -15.03 3.50
C GLU A 187 -5.30 -13.79 4.19
N LYS A 188 -4.99 -13.57 5.47
CA LYS A 188 -5.55 -12.46 6.24
C LYS A 188 -4.65 -11.24 6.24
N ARG A 189 -5.27 -10.06 6.13
CA ARG A 189 -4.60 -8.79 6.41
C ARG A 189 -4.25 -8.69 7.90
N TRP A 190 -3.24 -7.89 8.22
CA TRP A 190 -2.82 -7.63 9.59
C TRP A 190 -2.44 -6.16 9.76
N GLY A 191 -2.57 -5.64 10.98
CA GLY A 191 -2.18 -4.28 11.31
C GLY A 191 -3.09 -3.66 12.34
N PHE A 192 -3.33 -2.36 12.21
CA PHE A 192 -4.10 -1.57 13.18
C PHE A 192 -5.15 -0.69 12.51
N MET A 193 -6.22 -0.43 13.24
CA MET A 193 -7.12 0.68 12.94
C MET A 193 -6.54 1.97 13.50
N MET A 194 -6.74 3.08 12.80
CA MET A 194 -6.10 4.35 13.12
C MET A 194 -7.05 5.53 12.88
N PHE A 195 -7.11 6.46 13.82
CA PHE A 195 -7.67 7.79 13.60
C PHE A 195 -6.54 8.78 13.33
N VAL A 196 -6.72 9.63 12.32
CA VAL A 196 -5.81 10.73 12.03
C VAL A 196 -6.52 12.02 12.38
N HIS A 197 -5.93 12.82 13.27
CA HIS A 197 -6.49 14.10 13.67
C HIS A 197 -6.64 15.02 12.44
N PRO A 198 -7.75 15.76 12.26
CA PRO A 198 -7.98 16.57 11.06
C PRO A 198 -6.97 17.70 10.85
N GLU A 199 -6.29 18.13 11.91
CA GLU A 199 -5.25 19.18 11.86
C GLU A 199 -3.88 18.66 11.40
N VAL A 200 -3.72 17.33 11.36
CA VAL A 200 -2.51 16.71 10.83
C VAL A 200 -2.47 16.91 9.32
N GLU A 201 -1.52 17.71 8.85
CA GLU A 201 -1.21 17.81 7.42
C GLU A 201 -0.78 16.43 6.90
N GLU A 202 -1.57 15.88 5.98
CA GLU A 202 -1.35 14.52 5.48
C GLU A 202 -0.11 14.41 4.59
N ASP A 203 0.26 15.53 3.94
CA ASP A 203 1.37 15.62 3.02
C ASP A 203 2.71 15.51 3.78
N GLY A 204 3.50 14.49 3.45
CA GLY A 204 4.84 14.24 4.03
C GLY A 204 4.86 13.33 5.25
N TRP A 205 3.90 13.43 6.19
CA TRP A 205 3.84 12.50 7.32
C TRP A 205 3.65 11.06 6.89
N ARG A 206 2.71 10.84 5.95
CA ARG A 206 2.36 9.49 5.53
C ARG A 206 3.53 8.80 4.87
N GLU A 207 4.26 9.54 4.01
CA GLU A 207 5.46 9.06 3.35
C GLU A 207 6.56 8.70 4.38
N HIS A 208 6.75 9.54 5.40
CA HIS A 208 7.72 9.28 6.46
C HIS A 208 7.34 8.05 7.31
N MET A 209 6.08 7.98 7.75
CA MET A 209 5.53 6.86 8.50
C MET A 209 5.64 5.55 7.72
N ASP A 210 5.28 5.55 6.44
CA ASP A 210 5.38 4.38 5.56
C ASP A 210 6.84 3.94 5.41
N GLY A 211 7.78 4.88 5.30
CA GLY A 211 9.22 4.59 5.32
C GLY A 211 9.68 3.91 6.62
N LEU A 212 9.29 4.46 7.78
CA LEU A 212 9.62 3.88 9.09
C LEU A 212 9.03 2.48 9.27
N LEU A 213 7.76 2.29 8.89
CA LEU A 213 7.07 1.00 8.97
C LEU A 213 7.67 -0.01 8.00
N PHE A 214 8.02 0.39 6.77
CA PHE A 214 8.69 -0.47 5.80
C PHE A 214 9.99 -1.05 6.37
N HIS A 215 10.84 -0.19 6.97
CA HIS A 215 12.07 -0.65 7.61
C HIS A 215 11.82 -1.54 8.84
N ALA A 216 10.80 -1.21 9.64
CA ALA A 216 10.44 -2.01 10.80
C ALA A 216 9.92 -3.40 10.39
N GLN A 217 9.10 -3.48 9.33
CA GLN A 217 8.60 -4.73 8.77
C GLN A 217 9.73 -5.60 8.24
N ASP A 218 10.67 -5.04 7.48
CA ASP A 218 11.81 -5.82 6.99
C ASP A 218 12.64 -6.41 8.14
N ALA A 219 12.80 -5.66 9.23
CA ALA A 219 13.55 -6.08 10.40
C ALA A 219 12.92 -7.28 11.13
N VAL A 220 11.59 -7.37 11.14
CA VAL A 220 10.87 -8.51 11.74
C VAL A 220 10.66 -9.67 10.76
N GLY A 221 11.10 -9.55 9.51
CA GLY A 221 10.94 -10.56 8.46
C GLY A 221 9.61 -10.47 7.69
N CYS A 222 8.96 -9.29 7.73
CA CYS A 222 7.75 -8.98 6.98
C CYS A 222 7.99 -8.10 5.74
N GLY A 223 9.24 -7.80 5.36
CA GLY A 223 9.53 -6.85 4.27
C GLY A 223 9.21 -7.33 2.84
N GLY A 224 8.85 -8.60 2.66
CA GLY A 224 8.51 -9.16 1.35
C GLY A 224 7.08 -8.83 0.92
N ALA A 225 6.83 -8.74 -0.39
CA ALA A 225 5.51 -8.39 -0.95
C ALA A 225 4.36 -9.30 -0.47
N ALA A 226 4.63 -10.58 -0.17
CA ALA A 226 3.61 -11.52 0.26
C ALA A 226 3.17 -11.34 1.72
N ILE A 227 4.10 -11.05 2.65
CA ILE A 227 3.80 -10.88 4.09
C ILE A 227 3.52 -9.40 4.38
N GLY A 228 4.42 -8.52 3.93
CA GLY A 228 4.31 -7.08 4.10
C GLY A 228 3.17 -6.46 3.30
N GLY A 229 2.85 -7.03 2.13
CA GLY A 229 1.67 -6.59 1.36
C GLY A 229 0.33 -6.85 2.04
N GLN A 230 0.30 -7.67 3.10
CA GLN A 230 -0.87 -7.87 3.95
C GLN A 230 -0.96 -6.88 5.11
N TRP A 231 0.09 -6.09 5.36
CA TRP A 231 0.05 -5.03 6.37
C TRP A 231 -0.91 -3.93 5.94
N LYS A 232 -1.77 -3.50 6.86
CA LYS A 232 -2.69 -2.38 6.64
C LYS A 232 -2.83 -1.53 7.89
N LEU A 233 -2.61 -0.22 7.72
CA LEU A 233 -3.13 0.79 8.65
C LEU A 233 -4.49 1.25 8.12
N GLN A 234 -5.55 0.75 8.73
CA GLN A 234 -6.91 1.10 8.33
C GLN A 234 -7.31 2.43 8.97
N GLN A 235 -7.33 3.48 8.16
CA GLN A 235 -7.80 4.79 8.61
C GLN A 235 -9.31 4.76 8.82
N LEU A 236 -9.74 5.19 10.01
CA LEU A 236 -11.12 5.36 10.39
C LEU A 236 -11.51 6.84 10.27
N GLN A 237 -12.79 7.08 9.98
CA GLN A 237 -13.32 8.43 9.89
C GLN A 237 -13.31 9.11 11.26
N TRP A 238 -12.67 10.27 11.33
CA TRP A 238 -12.72 11.13 12.52
C TRP A 238 -14.18 11.49 12.85
N PRO A 239 -14.62 11.41 14.12
CA PRO A 239 -15.98 11.78 14.47
C PRO A 239 -16.25 13.25 14.09
N ALA A 240 -17.35 13.52 13.39
CA ALA A 240 -17.76 14.87 13.04
C ALA A 240 -17.94 15.69 14.32
N ASP A 241 -17.43 16.92 14.34
CA ASP A 241 -17.64 17.83 15.46
C ASP A 241 -19.08 18.30 15.45
N ASP A 242 -19.93 17.54 16.14
CA ASP A 242 -21.38 17.73 16.12
C ASP A 242 -21.82 19.02 16.85
N GLY A 243 -20.89 19.92 17.17
CA GLY A 243 -21.16 21.18 17.87
C GLY A 243 -21.79 20.98 19.26
N GLN A 244 -21.68 19.77 19.84
CA GLN A 244 -21.96 19.58 21.26
C GLN A 244 -20.86 20.28 22.04
N GLU A 245 -21.04 21.58 22.23
CA GLU A 245 -20.39 22.36 23.29
C GLU A 245 -20.48 21.52 24.56
N VAL A 246 -19.34 20.94 24.95
CA VAL A 246 -19.21 20.34 26.27
C VAL A 246 -19.65 21.43 27.25
N PRO A 247 -20.61 21.19 28.15
CA PRO A 247 -21.07 22.19 29.09
C PRO A 247 -19.84 22.74 29.80
N SER A 248 -19.46 23.95 29.44
CA SER A 248 -18.35 24.64 30.06
C SER A 248 -18.86 25.03 31.45
N GLU A 249 -18.70 24.14 32.42
CA GLU A 249 -18.93 24.48 33.82
C GLU A 249 -17.93 25.59 34.18
N GLU A 250 -18.47 26.81 34.24
CA GLU A 250 -17.98 28.02 34.90
C GLU A 250 -16.54 27.96 35.45
N LEU A 251 -15.53 27.96 34.57
CA LEU A 251 -14.23 28.52 34.93
C LEU A 251 -14.32 30.03 34.82
N GLY A 252 -14.18 30.68 35.98
CA GLY A 252 -14.45 32.08 36.21
C GLY A 252 -13.88 33.02 35.15
N SER A 253 -14.75 33.90 34.69
CA SER A 253 -14.45 35.09 33.88
C SER A 253 -13.28 35.89 34.47
N HIS A 254 -12.08 35.68 33.93
CA HIS A 254 -11.02 36.67 33.99
C HIS A 254 -11.14 37.57 32.77
N THR A 255 -11.68 38.77 33.02
CA THR A 255 -11.70 39.88 32.07
C THR A 255 -10.27 40.32 31.78
N THR A 256 -9.71 39.93 30.64
CA THR A 256 -8.49 40.53 30.09
C THR A 256 -8.87 41.72 29.20
N ALA A 257 -8.38 42.89 29.59
CA ALA A 257 -8.59 44.17 28.90
C ALA A 257 -7.94 44.18 27.49
N PRO A 258 -8.46 44.99 26.55
CA PRO A 258 -7.92 45.08 25.20
C PRO A 258 -6.58 45.81 25.21
N VAL A 259 -5.50 45.10 24.86
CA VAL A 259 -4.19 45.67 24.56
C VAL A 259 -4.25 46.30 23.17
N GLN A 260 -3.92 47.59 23.09
CA GLN A 260 -3.87 48.35 21.84
C GLN A 260 -2.71 47.91 20.94
N PRO A 261 -2.82 48.03 19.61
CA PRO A 261 -1.71 47.80 18.71
C PRO A 261 -0.71 48.95 18.83
N VAL A 262 0.53 48.62 19.20
CA VAL A 262 1.66 49.55 19.09
C VAL A 262 2.16 49.49 17.66
N GLU A 263 1.95 50.57 16.91
CA GLU A 263 2.58 50.81 15.62
C GLU A 263 4.10 50.89 15.82
N ARG A 264 4.84 50.03 15.10
CA ARG A 264 6.30 49.98 15.14
C ARG A 264 6.83 50.64 13.87
N GLU A 265 7.32 51.85 14.02
CA GLU A 265 8.04 52.58 12.98
C GLU A 265 9.40 51.89 12.73
N THR A 266 9.70 51.64 11.46
CA THR A 266 10.99 51.12 10.99
C THR A 266 11.95 52.27 10.76
N GLU A 267 12.90 52.45 11.68
CA GLU A 267 14.14 53.17 11.40
C GLU A 267 15.24 52.18 11.02
N ALA A 268 15.90 52.49 9.92
CA ALA A 268 17.08 51.81 9.42
C ALA A 268 18.31 52.49 10.01
N GLU A 269 19.21 51.73 10.61
CA GLU A 269 20.61 52.11 10.76
C GLU A 269 21.53 50.88 10.64
N ASP A 270 22.70 51.19 10.10
CA ASP A 270 23.79 50.35 9.64
C ASP A 270 24.64 49.73 10.77
N ASP A 271 25.45 48.76 10.33
CA ASP A 271 26.83 48.46 10.76
C ASP A 271 27.14 47.66 12.04
N ASP A 272 28.16 46.80 11.82
CA ASP A 272 29.15 46.20 12.73
C ASP A 272 28.88 44.86 13.46
N ASP A 273 29.55 43.84 12.91
CA ASP A 273 30.57 42.98 13.53
C ASP A 273 30.33 42.31 14.89
N HIS A 274 30.50 40.97 14.82
CA HIS A 274 30.98 40.06 15.85
C HIS A 274 30.24 39.96 17.19
N GLN A 275 29.41 38.92 17.30
CA GLN A 275 29.36 38.11 18.53
C GLN A 275 28.87 36.69 18.23
N THR A 276 29.71 35.71 18.60
CA THR A 276 29.34 34.32 18.81
C THR A 276 28.35 34.28 19.95
N ASP A 277 27.06 34.21 19.61
CA ASP A 277 25.99 34.01 20.57
C ASP A 277 25.74 32.50 20.66
N ASP A 278 26.15 31.96 21.79
CA ASP A 278 25.96 30.58 22.24
C ASP A 278 24.49 30.43 22.65
N GLY A 279 23.60 30.73 21.71
CA GLY A 279 22.16 30.78 21.89
C GLY A 279 21.66 29.43 22.35
N GLU A 280 21.55 29.28 23.67
CA GLU A 280 20.73 28.28 24.31
C GLU A 280 19.38 28.33 23.60
N SER A 281 19.11 27.30 22.80
CA SER A 281 17.78 27.02 22.27
C SER A 281 16.85 26.92 23.45
N GLN A 282 16.26 28.06 23.81
CA GLN A 282 15.17 28.17 24.74
C GLN A 282 13.99 27.47 24.07
N MET A 283 13.95 26.14 24.27
CA MET A 283 12.92 25.24 23.78
C MET A 283 11.58 25.89 24.03
N VAL A 284 10.93 26.24 22.93
CA VAL A 284 9.54 26.68 22.85
C VAL A 284 8.69 25.63 23.54
N SER A 285 8.41 25.86 24.83
CA SER A 285 7.55 25.03 25.68
C SER A 285 6.22 25.74 25.95
N ILE A 286 5.83 26.69 25.08
CA ILE A 286 4.76 27.66 25.34
C ILE A 286 3.43 27.29 24.64
N ALA A 287 3.33 26.16 23.93
CA ALA A 287 2.10 25.79 23.20
C ALA A 287 1.45 24.47 23.64
N GLU A 288 1.82 23.89 24.79
CA GLU A 288 1.18 22.64 25.28
C GLU A 288 -0.21 22.88 25.92
N ASP A 289 -0.56 24.13 26.23
CA ASP A 289 -1.74 24.48 27.06
C ASP A 289 -3.06 24.78 26.28
N LEU A 290 -3.06 24.73 24.94
CA LEU A 290 -4.26 25.08 24.13
C LEU A 290 -5.00 23.89 23.50
N LEU A 291 -4.45 22.67 23.58
CA LEU A 291 -5.16 21.48 23.12
C LEU A 291 -6.06 20.93 24.25
N PRO A 292 -7.30 20.50 23.95
CA PRO A 292 -8.13 19.84 24.94
C PRO A 292 -7.37 18.66 25.53
N ALA A 293 -7.55 18.41 26.83
CA ALA A 293 -6.90 17.30 27.50
C ALA A 293 -7.08 16.01 26.66
N PRO A 294 -6.00 15.27 26.35
CA PRO A 294 -6.04 14.11 25.45
C PRO A 294 -7.15 13.09 25.81
N GLU A 295 -7.54 13.07 27.08
CA GLU A 295 -8.60 12.24 27.63
C GLU A 295 -9.98 12.46 27.02
N ALA A 296 -10.44 13.71 26.90
CA ALA A 296 -11.77 14.01 26.37
C ALA A 296 -11.87 13.58 24.90
N LEU A 297 -10.80 13.84 24.15
CA LEU A 297 -10.64 13.38 22.78
C LEU A 297 -10.67 11.85 22.70
N PHE A 298 -9.85 11.15 23.49
CA PHE A 298 -9.79 9.69 23.45
C PHE A 298 -11.07 9.03 23.96
N ALA A 299 -11.82 9.63 24.89
CA ALA A 299 -13.14 9.15 25.29
C ALA A 299 -14.12 9.15 24.11
N ARG A 300 -14.15 10.25 23.34
CA ARG A 300 -14.97 10.36 22.13
C ARG A 300 -14.55 9.37 21.05
N LEU A 301 -13.26 9.20 20.80
CA LEU A 301 -12.74 8.22 19.84
C LEU A 301 -13.05 6.77 20.27
N ARG A 302 -12.94 6.43 21.56
CA ARG A 302 -13.36 5.13 22.11
C ARG A 302 -14.84 4.86 21.82
N GLN A 303 -15.72 5.84 22.06
CA GLN A 303 -17.15 5.70 21.78
C GLN A 303 -17.41 5.47 20.28
N GLN A 304 -16.75 6.23 19.42
CA GLN A 304 -16.87 6.08 17.96
C GLN A 304 -16.38 4.69 17.50
N PHE A 305 -15.22 4.25 18.00
CA PHE A 305 -14.64 2.95 17.69
C PHE A 305 -15.57 1.79 18.11
N ARG A 306 -16.13 1.84 19.33
CA ARG A 306 -17.13 0.87 19.81
C ARG A 306 -18.39 0.88 18.94
N SER A 307 -18.83 2.05 18.50
CA SER A 307 -19.96 2.22 17.56
C SER A 307 -19.71 1.49 16.25
N LEU A 308 -18.52 1.67 15.65
CA LEU A 308 -18.13 1.02 14.40
C LEU A 308 -18.04 -0.52 14.55
N ASN A 309 -17.45 -1.00 15.64
CA ASN A 309 -17.28 -2.44 15.89
C ASN A 309 -18.60 -3.16 16.18
N ARG A 310 -19.60 -2.49 16.76
CA ARG A 310 -20.92 -3.09 17.04
C ARG A 310 -21.82 -3.26 15.81
N ARG A 311 -21.48 -2.68 14.64
CA ARG A 311 -22.30 -2.78 13.43
C ARG A 311 -22.28 -4.21 12.86
N PRO A 312 -23.44 -4.84 12.57
CA PRO A 312 -23.49 -6.22 12.09
C PRO A 312 -22.90 -6.37 10.68
N ALA A 313 -22.13 -7.44 10.46
CA ALA A 313 -21.40 -7.69 9.21
C ALA A 313 -22.25 -7.69 7.93
N LYS A 314 -23.54 -8.07 8.02
CA LYS A 314 -24.45 -8.13 6.86
C LYS A 314 -24.79 -6.76 6.25
N ARG A 315 -24.74 -5.67 7.02
CA ARG A 315 -24.93 -4.31 6.49
C ARG A 315 -23.66 -3.72 5.89
N ARG A 316 -22.51 -4.34 6.10
CA ARG A 316 -21.20 -3.84 5.65
C ARG A 316 -20.93 -4.04 4.15
N LYS A 317 -21.58 -5.03 3.51
CA LYS A 317 -21.23 -5.48 2.15
C LYS A 317 -21.98 -4.77 1.02
N MET A 318 -22.99 -3.96 1.35
CA MET A 318 -23.97 -3.48 0.35
C MET A 318 -23.92 -1.97 0.09
N GLU A 319 -23.23 -1.19 0.93
CA GLU A 319 -23.37 0.28 0.90
C GLU A 319 -22.16 1.11 0.47
N ASP A 320 -20.90 0.64 0.51
CA ASP A 320 -19.77 1.52 0.15
C ASP A 320 -18.62 0.79 -0.56
N SER A 321 -18.17 1.37 -1.69
CA SER A 321 -16.87 1.07 -2.30
C SER A 321 -15.70 1.71 -1.55
N ASP A 322 -15.99 2.53 -0.53
CA ASP A 322 -14.98 3.12 0.34
C ASP A 322 -14.48 2.08 1.35
N GLU A 323 -13.37 1.41 1.01
CA GLU A 323 -12.65 0.47 1.87
C GLU A 323 -12.28 1.05 3.26
N ASN A 324 -12.42 2.36 3.46
CA ASN A 324 -12.04 3.09 4.67
C ASN A 324 -13.18 3.21 5.71
N ALA A 325 -14.44 2.96 5.35
CA ALA A 325 -15.56 3.25 6.25
C ALA A 325 -15.83 2.18 7.31
N ILE A 326 -15.27 0.96 7.15
CA ILE A 326 -15.74 -0.22 7.89
C ILE A 326 -14.58 -1.02 8.48
N PRO A 327 -14.52 -1.22 9.81
CA PRO A 327 -13.55 -2.10 10.46
C PRO A 327 -13.47 -3.48 9.78
N SER A 328 -12.27 -3.85 9.35
CA SER A 328 -11.99 -5.21 8.90
C SER A 328 -11.89 -6.13 10.13
N ASP A 329 -12.63 -7.25 10.10
CA ASP A 329 -12.52 -8.28 11.16
C ASP A 329 -11.14 -8.98 11.16
N GLU A 330 -10.28 -8.69 10.18
CA GLU A 330 -8.92 -9.23 10.04
C GLU A 330 -7.86 -8.39 10.79
N ILE A 331 -8.18 -7.13 11.12
CA ILE A 331 -7.25 -6.19 11.76
C ILE A 331 -7.46 -6.18 13.28
N LEU A 332 -6.40 -5.86 14.06
CA LEU A 332 -6.50 -5.80 15.52
C LEU A 332 -7.57 -4.78 15.96
N SER A 333 -8.48 -5.24 16.82
CA SER A 333 -9.60 -4.45 17.33
C SER A 333 -9.56 -4.23 18.84
N ASN A 334 -8.61 -4.85 19.54
CA ASN A 334 -8.35 -4.66 20.98
C ASN A 334 -7.50 -3.42 21.30
N VAL A 335 -7.08 -2.69 20.26
CA VAL A 335 -6.37 -1.41 20.35
C VAL A 335 -6.60 -0.64 19.05
N PHE A 336 -6.65 0.68 19.11
CA PHE A 336 -6.57 1.53 17.93
C PHE A 336 -5.50 2.60 18.10
N LEU A 337 -4.99 3.10 16.98
CA LEU A 337 -3.95 4.12 16.95
C LEU A 337 -4.58 5.51 16.75
N VAL A 338 -3.92 6.54 17.29
CA VAL A 338 -4.27 7.93 17.04
C VAL A 338 -3.02 8.70 16.63
N VAL A 339 -3.10 9.37 15.48
CA VAL A 339 -2.12 10.34 15.01
C VAL A 339 -2.61 11.72 15.43
N SER A 340 -1.79 12.42 16.20
CA SER A 340 -2.03 13.79 16.68
C SER A 340 -0.87 14.68 16.28
N ASP A 341 -1.01 15.99 16.42
CA ASP A 341 0.06 16.96 16.14
C ASP A 341 1.32 16.67 16.98
N GLN A 342 1.16 16.23 18.24
CA GLN A 342 2.31 15.79 19.05
C GLN A 342 3.03 14.56 18.47
N SER A 343 2.27 13.64 17.87
CA SER A 343 2.83 12.47 17.20
C SER A 343 3.50 12.85 15.88
N MET A 344 3.02 13.90 15.21
CA MET A 344 3.65 14.50 14.02
C MET A 344 4.99 15.13 14.38
N GLU A 345 5.01 16.01 15.37
CA GLU A 345 6.21 16.70 15.84
C GLU A 345 7.31 15.72 16.25
N SER A 346 6.94 14.56 16.80
CA SER A 346 7.88 13.49 17.14
C SER A 346 8.69 12.96 15.96
N GLN A 347 8.19 13.11 14.72
CA GLN A 347 8.83 12.63 13.50
C GLN A 347 9.68 13.68 12.80
N PHE A 348 9.34 14.96 12.97
CA PHE A 348 9.96 16.07 12.23
C PHE A 348 10.90 16.93 13.08
N ASN A 349 11.17 16.55 14.32
CA ASN A 349 12.19 17.21 15.13
C ASN A 349 13.54 17.17 14.38
N GLU A 350 14.37 18.23 14.46
CA GLU A 350 15.54 18.45 13.59
C GLU A 350 16.59 17.32 13.60
N SER A 351 16.53 16.42 14.59
CA SER A 351 17.37 15.22 14.71
C SER A 351 16.70 13.91 14.30
N ALA A 352 15.39 13.94 13.99
CA ALA A 352 14.46 12.86 13.63
C ALA A 352 15.06 11.46 13.64
N HIS A 353 15.37 10.96 14.84
CA HIS A 353 15.83 9.60 14.97
C HIS A 353 14.63 8.66 14.85
N PRO A 354 14.77 7.51 14.18
CA PRO A 354 13.66 6.56 14.05
C PRO A 354 13.07 6.08 15.38
N ASP A 355 13.84 6.19 16.47
CA ASP A 355 13.41 5.87 17.84
C ASP A 355 12.59 6.99 18.51
N ASP A 356 12.58 8.20 17.96
CA ASP A 356 11.80 9.35 18.47
C ASP A 356 10.36 9.35 17.96
N ALA A 357 10.12 8.73 16.81
CA ALA A 357 8.78 8.64 16.22
C ALA A 357 7.86 7.72 17.04
N TRP A 358 6.73 8.25 17.50
CA TRP A 358 5.72 7.49 18.25
C TRP A 358 4.28 7.86 17.84
N LEU A 359 3.35 6.96 18.15
CA LEU A 359 1.90 7.16 18.02
C LEU A 359 1.21 6.89 19.35
N TRP A 360 -0.01 7.41 19.52
CA TRP A 360 -0.88 7.00 20.61
C TRP A 360 -1.51 5.65 20.29
N ALA A 361 -1.45 4.72 21.24
CA ALA A 361 -2.26 3.51 21.25
C ALA A 361 -3.32 3.65 22.35
N VAL A 362 -4.58 3.50 21.98
CA VAL A 362 -5.73 3.73 22.86
C VAL A 362 -6.45 2.42 23.14
N ASP A 363 -6.74 2.18 24.42
CA ASP A 363 -7.52 1.06 24.90
C ASP A 363 -9.00 1.31 24.61
N PRO A 364 -9.63 0.56 23.68
CA PRO A 364 -11.02 0.76 23.31
C PRO A 364 -11.97 0.45 24.46
N ASP A 365 -11.57 -0.36 25.43
CA ASP A 365 -12.43 -0.86 26.52
C ASP A 365 -12.16 -0.17 27.86
N TYR A 366 -11.20 0.77 27.92
CA TYR A 366 -10.98 1.57 29.11
C TYR A 366 -12.27 2.31 29.50
N GLU A 367 -12.61 2.25 30.79
CA GLU A 367 -13.70 2.98 31.41
C GLU A 367 -13.10 4.01 32.37
N ASP A 368 -13.47 5.27 32.19
CA ASP A 368 -12.98 6.33 33.05
C ASP A 368 -13.53 6.08 34.45
N LYS A 369 -12.62 5.93 35.43
CA LYS A 369 -13.06 5.82 36.82
C LYS A 369 -13.75 7.13 37.18
N PRO A 370 -14.96 7.10 37.76
CA PRO A 370 -15.55 8.31 38.30
C PRO A 370 -14.53 8.87 39.30
N SER A 371 -14.21 10.15 39.16
CA SER A 371 -13.36 10.88 40.10
C SER A 371 -14.03 10.85 41.46
N VAL A 372 -13.78 9.80 42.24
CA VAL A 372 -14.11 9.78 43.66
C VAL A 372 -13.24 10.88 44.24
N ASP A 373 -13.86 11.85 44.93
CA ASP A 373 -13.29 13.06 45.55
C ASP A 373 -12.10 12.77 46.49
N THR A 374 -11.03 12.24 45.92
CA THR A 374 -9.83 11.85 46.63
C THR A 374 -8.94 13.09 46.63
N PRO A 375 -8.52 13.57 47.82
CA PRO A 375 -7.78 14.83 47.92
C PRO A 375 -6.54 14.83 47.03
N VAL A 376 -6.37 15.97 46.32
CA VAL A 376 -5.52 16.26 45.15
C VAL A 376 -4.00 16.16 45.40
N ASP A 377 -3.56 15.58 46.52
CA ASP A 377 -2.15 15.61 46.95
C ASP A 377 -1.28 14.43 46.46
N SER A 378 -1.80 13.55 45.60
CA SER A 378 -0.99 12.50 44.96
C SER A 378 -0.73 12.82 43.50
N ASP A 379 0.56 12.91 43.13
CA ASP A 379 1.10 13.03 41.77
C ASP A 379 0.19 12.38 40.72
N ALA A 380 -0.69 13.16 40.11
CA ALA A 380 -1.70 12.67 39.16
C ALA A 380 -1.08 12.12 37.85
N SER A 381 0.25 12.21 37.71
CA SER A 381 1.02 11.79 36.55
C SER A 381 1.28 10.28 36.47
N ASP A 382 1.00 9.53 37.54
CA ASP A 382 1.37 8.11 37.69
C ASP A 382 0.22 7.09 37.51
N GLU A 383 -0.96 7.54 37.06
CA GLU A 383 -2.07 6.62 36.74
C GLU A 383 -2.23 6.37 35.23
N TYR A 384 -2.52 5.11 34.88
CA TYR A 384 -2.85 4.72 33.51
C TYR A 384 -4.22 5.25 33.11
N ARG A 385 -4.28 6.04 32.04
CA ARG A 385 -5.47 6.77 31.58
C ARG A 385 -6.15 6.16 30.35
N GLY A 386 -5.89 4.87 30.06
CA GLY A 386 -6.47 4.19 28.89
C GLY A 386 -5.73 4.40 27.58
N TYR A 387 -4.52 4.96 27.62
CA TYR A 387 -3.69 5.16 26.44
C TYR A 387 -2.21 5.14 26.80
N LEU A 388 -1.36 4.89 25.81
CA LEU A 388 0.10 4.97 25.93
C LEU A 388 0.72 5.39 24.59
N ARG A 389 1.93 5.95 24.64
CA ARG A 389 2.74 6.17 23.45
C ARG A 389 3.39 4.85 23.04
N VAL A 390 3.51 4.58 21.75
CA VAL A 390 4.20 3.41 21.20
C VAL A 390 5.14 3.88 20.10
N ARG A 391 6.41 3.48 20.14
CA ARG A 391 7.34 3.81 19.05
C ARG A 391 6.87 3.16 17.75
N VAL A 392 6.92 3.89 16.65
CA VAL A 392 6.42 3.44 15.33
C VAL A 392 6.99 2.08 14.94
N GLN A 393 8.29 1.90 15.14
CA GLN A 393 8.99 0.66 14.82
C GLN A 393 8.55 -0.54 15.66
N GLN A 394 8.07 -0.30 16.88
CA GLN A 394 7.59 -1.36 17.77
C GLN A 394 6.13 -1.71 17.52
N LEU A 395 5.39 -0.90 16.76
CA LEU A 395 4.04 -1.21 16.32
C LEU A 395 4.01 -2.56 15.61
N VAL A 396 4.91 -2.79 14.66
CA VAL A 396 4.97 -4.05 13.87
C VAL A 396 5.78 -5.16 14.54
N ASN A 397 6.29 -4.96 15.76
CA ASN A 397 7.13 -5.95 16.44
C ASN A 397 6.53 -6.32 17.80
N ASN A 398 7.14 -5.84 18.89
CA ASN A 398 6.76 -6.21 20.25
C ASN A 398 5.31 -5.84 20.54
N PHE A 399 4.85 -4.68 20.06
CA PHE A 399 3.48 -4.24 20.34
C PHE A 399 2.45 -5.10 19.61
N TYR A 400 2.63 -5.36 18.30
CA TYR A 400 1.74 -6.25 17.55
C TYR A 400 1.67 -7.65 18.16
N ASP A 401 2.83 -8.26 18.46
CA ASP A 401 2.90 -9.59 19.08
C ASP A 401 2.11 -9.63 20.41
N LEU A 402 2.38 -8.66 21.28
CA LEU A 402 1.70 -8.57 22.57
C LEU A 402 0.19 -8.36 22.43
N ARG A 403 -0.27 -7.65 21.41
CA ARG A 403 -1.71 -7.43 21.15
C ARG A 403 -2.38 -8.57 20.42
N ARG A 404 -1.69 -9.27 19.52
CA ARG A 404 -2.28 -10.37 18.76
C ARG A 404 -2.29 -11.69 19.52
N PHE A 405 -1.22 -11.99 20.26
CA PHE A 405 -0.99 -13.32 20.84
C PHE A 405 -0.95 -13.36 22.36
N HIS A 406 -0.71 -12.22 23.01
CA HIS A 406 -0.54 -12.15 24.47
C HIS A 406 -1.50 -11.14 25.13
N GLU A 407 -2.65 -10.89 24.51
CA GLU A 407 -3.66 -9.96 25.05
C GLU A 407 -4.06 -10.27 26.48
N HIS A 408 -4.29 -11.55 26.77
CA HIS A 408 -4.74 -12.01 28.09
C HIS A 408 -3.61 -12.11 29.13
N GLU A 409 -2.35 -12.10 28.68
CA GLU A 409 -1.19 -12.19 29.56
C GLU A 409 -0.71 -10.80 30.01
N TYR A 410 -0.79 -9.81 29.12
CA TYR A 410 -0.34 -8.45 29.38
C TYR A 410 -1.44 -7.44 29.08
N SER A 411 -1.88 -6.73 30.11
CA SER A 411 -2.78 -5.59 29.97
C SER A 411 -2.08 -4.38 29.34
N LEU A 412 -2.83 -3.50 28.68
CA LEU A 412 -2.28 -2.22 28.19
C LEU A 412 -1.74 -1.35 29.33
N LYS A 413 -2.27 -1.47 30.56
CA LYS A 413 -1.71 -0.84 31.76
C LYS A 413 -0.28 -1.30 32.05
N GLN A 414 0.02 -2.59 31.94
CA GLN A 414 1.39 -3.10 32.13
C GLN A 414 2.32 -2.60 31.02
N LEU A 415 1.83 -2.52 29.77
CA LEU A 415 2.61 -1.95 28.67
C LEU A 415 2.89 -0.46 28.89
N TRP A 416 1.92 0.29 29.41
CA TRP A 416 2.08 1.69 29.78
C TRP A 416 3.13 1.87 30.89
N GLN A 417 3.14 1.01 31.92
CA GLN A 417 4.17 1.02 32.97
C GLN A 417 5.57 0.75 32.40
N ALA A 418 5.69 -0.16 31.43
CA ALA A 418 6.95 -0.40 30.73
C ALA A 418 7.37 0.81 29.88
N ALA A 419 6.41 1.48 29.24
CA ALA A 419 6.65 2.70 28.46
C ALA A 419 7.26 3.82 29.31
N GLN A 420 6.84 3.97 30.58
CA GLN A 420 7.37 4.99 31.48
C GLN A 420 8.89 4.87 31.73
N ARG A 421 9.49 3.71 31.49
CA ARG A 421 10.91 3.45 31.71
C ARG A 421 11.79 3.72 30.49
N SER A 422 11.19 4.13 29.39
CA SER A 422 11.85 4.34 28.10
C SER A 422 11.92 5.82 27.74
N GLY A 423 12.81 6.16 26.80
CA GLY A 423 12.86 7.50 26.22
C GLY A 423 11.51 7.88 25.61
N HIS A 424 11.12 9.16 25.76
CA HIS A 424 9.81 9.72 25.35
C HIS A 424 8.58 9.11 26.01
N LYS A 425 8.78 8.29 27.05
CA LYS A 425 7.73 7.52 27.73
C LYS A 425 6.91 6.66 26.74
N ALA A 426 7.57 6.15 25.69
CA ALA A 426 6.94 5.43 24.58
C ALA A 426 7.30 3.94 24.57
N PHE A 427 6.30 3.06 24.55
CA PHE A 427 6.49 1.62 24.66
C PHE A 427 7.50 1.07 23.65
N VAL A 428 8.45 0.29 24.17
CA VAL A 428 9.47 -0.41 23.38
C VAL A 428 9.37 -1.93 23.55
N SER A 429 9.45 -2.40 24.79
CA SER A 429 9.49 -3.81 25.15
C SER A 429 9.10 -4.01 26.61
N LEU A 430 8.68 -5.23 26.96
CA LEU A 430 8.53 -5.65 28.35
C LEU A 430 9.86 -6.00 29.02
N LYS A 431 10.91 -6.26 28.23
CA LYS A 431 12.25 -6.57 28.76
C LYS A 431 12.97 -5.29 29.14
N GLU A 432 13.46 -5.22 30.37
CA GLU A 432 14.11 -4.02 30.92
C GLU A 432 15.38 -3.63 30.16
N ASP A 433 16.12 -4.59 29.60
CA ASP A 433 17.33 -4.32 28.81
C ASP A 433 17.03 -3.71 27.44
N GLU A 434 15.84 -3.96 26.88
CA GLU A 434 15.39 -3.38 25.61
C GLU A 434 14.73 -2.01 25.80
N GLN A 435 14.09 -1.75 26.95
CA GLN A 435 13.39 -0.48 27.25
C GLN A 435 14.31 0.75 27.18
N ARG A 436 15.59 0.58 27.53
CA ARG A 436 16.60 1.64 27.53
C ARG A 436 17.37 1.74 26.21
N MET A 437 17.06 0.88 25.24
CA MET A 437 17.72 0.95 23.95
C MET A 437 17.27 2.21 23.20
N TYR A 438 18.26 2.93 22.71
CA TYR A 438 18.10 4.14 21.92
C TYR A 438 19.21 4.21 20.87
N ARG A 439 18.90 4.72 19.69
CA ARG A 439 19.84 4.97 18.60
C ARG A 439 19.72 6.40 18.11
N SER A 440 20.84 7.10 18.13
CA SER A 440 21.03 8.42 17.54
C SER A 440 21.59 8.36 16.11
N GLU A 441 21.78 7.17 15.53
CA GLU A 441 22.30 7.06 14.16
C GLU A 441 21.17 7.26 13.13
N PRO A 442 21.27 8.25 12.24
CA PRO A 442 20.31 8.43 11.14
C PRO A 442 20.25 7.19 10.24
N GLY A 443 19.04 6.76 9.86
CA GLY A 443 18.84 5.63 8.94
C GLY A 443 18.96 4.23 9.55
N GLY A 444 19.10 4.13 10.88
CA GLY A 444 19.09 2.85 11.59
C GLY A 444 17.69 2.26 11.75
N VAL A 445 17.57 0.94 11.61
CA VAL A 445 16.43 0.21 12.17
C VAL A 445 16.46 0.38 13.69
N GLY A 446 15.30 0.61 14.29
CA GLY A 446 15.07 0.86 15.71
C GLY A 446 15.91 0.03 16.64
N SER A 447 16.32 0.65 17.74
CA SER A 447 17.31 0.08 18.66
C SER A 447 16.89 -1.29 19.24
N ALA A 448 15.59 -1.54 19.39
CA ALA A 448 15.03 -2.81 19.88
C ALA A 448 14.57 -3.81 18.78
N LEU A 449 14.82 -3.55 17.50
CA LEU A 449 14.44 -4.45 16.38
C LEU A 449 15.55 -5.41 15.92
N ARG A 450 16.62 -5.59 16.70
CA ARG A 450 17.81 -6.33 16.25
C ARG A 450 17.56 -7.84 16.12
N LYS A 451 18.17 -8.44 15.10
CA LYS A 451 18.28 -9.90 14.95
C LYS A 451 18.98 -10.51 16.17
N ALA A 452 18.47 -11.63 16.66
CA ALA A 452 19.13 -12.45 17.67
C ALA A 452 20.59 -12.73 17.24
N GLY A 453 21.56 -12.36 18.09
CA GLY A 453 23.00 -12.53 17.81
C GLY A 453 23.73 -11.29 17.28
N THR A 454 23.04 -10.19 16.99
CA THR A 454 23.72 -8.91 16.70
C THR A 454 24.40 -8.38 17.95
N LYS A 455 25.73 -8.14 17.91
CA LYS A 455 26.48 -7.64 19.08
C LYS A 455 25.80 -6.39 19.65
N ARG A 456 25.46 -6.47 20.94
CA ARG A 456 24.88 -5.37 21.72
C ARG A 456 25.95 -4.30 21.88
N ILE A 457 25.70 -3.11 21.34
CA ILE A 457 26.44 -1.92 21.76
C ILE A 457 25.55 -1.30 22.82
N VAL A 458 25.91 -1.53 24.08
CA VAL A 458 25.29 -0.86 25.22
C VAL A 458 26.10 0.42 25.39
N TYR A 459 25.51 1.57 25.08
CA TYR A 459 26.08 2.83 25.53
C TYR A 459 25.78 2.93 27.03
N SER A 460 26.82 3.01 27.86
CA SER A 460 26.63 3.38 29.26
C SER A 460 26.20 4.84 29.29
N ILE A 461 25.34 5.21 30.23
CA ILE A 461 25.05 6.62 30.54
C ILE A 461 26.35 7.36 30.95
N ASP A 462 27.40 6.63 31.34
CA ASP A 462 28.72 7.19 31.63
C ASP A 462 29.57 7.52 30.38
N ASP A 463 29.09 7.20 29.16
CA ASP A 463 29.76 7.47 27.88
C ASP A 463 29.14 8.65 27.09
N LEU A 464 28.12 9.32 27.66
CA LEU A 464 27.56 10.61 27.21
C LEU A 464 27.96 11.70 28.20
#